data_AF-A0A9W9VSI6-F1
#
_entry.id   AF-A0A9W9VSI6-F1
#
_cell.length_a   1.000
_cell.length_b   1.000
_cell.length_c   1.000
_cell.angle_alpha   90.00
_cell.angle_beta   90.00
_cell.angle_gamma   90.00
#
_symmetry.space_group_name_H-M   'P 1'
#
loop_
_entity.id
_entity.type
_entity.pdbx_description
1 polymer ?
#
loop_
_entity_poly.entity_id
_entity_poly.type
_entity_poly.pdbx_seq_one_letter_code
_entity_poly.pdbx_strand_id
1 'polypeptide(L)'
;MATQPKLIFFTDFDGTITVDDSNDFMIDNLGFGRERRQQLNEKVLDETLGFRPPYDECIATLLKNMKLDPYFEKFYYWARDNNVPIVILSSGMKPIISALLEKFLGHKPGNHLHIVCNEVVPRDGKDINSEGGWQIQYHDESHFGHDKSIEIKPYAALPDSERPVLLYAGDGVSDLSAAAETNLLFAKAGKDLVTFCERRGMPYTTFQDWSTILSTTQDILAGKVSPADVATNSA
;
A
#
# COMPACT_ATOMS: atom_id res chain seq x y z
N MET A 1 8.16 19.44 6.22
CA MET A 1 7.05 19.03 7.10
C MET A 1 7.23 19.71 8.44
N ALA A 2 6.14 20.13 9.09
CA ALA A 2 6.26 20.66 10.44
C ALA A 2 6.73 19.51 11.34
N THR A 3 7.74 19.76 12.17
CA THR A 3 8.26 18.80 13.13
C THR A 3 7.13 18.46 14.12
N GLN A 4 6.79 17.18 14.26
CA GLN A 4 5.71 16.64 15.12
C GLN A 4 4.30 16.67 14.48
N PRO A 5 4.00 15.76 13.52
CA PRO A 5 2.63 15.56 13.07
C PRO A 5 1.74 15.06 14.23
N LYS A 6 0.46 15.44 14.22
CA LYS A 6 -0.54 14.87 15.17
C LYS A 6 -1.03 13.48 14.72
N LEU A 7 -0.89 13.20 13.43
CA LEU A 7 -1.40 12.01 12.78
C LEU A 7 -0.46 11.61 11.65
N ILE A 8 -0.16 10.32 11.52
CA ILE A 8 0.55 9.74 10.39
C ILE A 8 -0.39 8.72 9.72
N PHE A 9 -0.47 8.78 8.41
CA PHE A 9 -1.30 7.89 7.62
C PHE A 9 -0.44 6.89 6.85
N PHE A 10 -0.46 5.64 7.29
CA PHE A 10 0.17 4.53 6.59
C PHE A 10 -0.83 3.88 5.64
N THR A 11 -0.35 3.33 4.53
CA THR A 11 -1.24 2.71 3.55
C THR A 11 -0.50 1.72 2.66
N ASP A 12 -1.19 0.65 2.25
CA ASP A 12 -0.78 -0.11 1.08
C ASP A 12 -0.97 0.71 -0.22
N PHE A 13 -0.42 0.20 -1.31
CA PHE A 13 -0.52 0.79 -2.63
C PHE A 13 -1.49 0.03 -3.54
N ASP A 14 -1.13 -1.20 -3.92
CA ASP A 14 -1.91 -2.04 -4.81
C ASP A 14 -3.23 -2.46 -4.15
N GLY A 15 -4.35 -2.43 -4.89
CA GLY A 15 -5.69 -2.72 -4.34
C GLY A 15 -6.24 -1.72 -3.29
N THR A 16 -5.42 -0.76 -2.86
CA THR A 16 -5.73 0.24 -1.83
C THR A 16 -5.72 1.67 -2.39
N ILE A 17 -4.56 2.19 -2.82
CA ILE A 17 -4.44 3.48 -3.54
C ILE A 17 -4.83 3.30 -5.00
N THR A 18 -4.31 2.26 -5.65
CA THR A 18 -4.75 1.85 -6.97
C THR A 18 -5.97 0.95 -6.84
N VAL A 19 -6.85 1.00 -7.83
CA VAL A 19 -8.07 0.17 -7.84
C VAL A 19 -7.72 -1.32 -8.00
N ASP A 20 -6.73 -1.60 -8.83
CA ASP A 20 -6.26 -2.94 -9.17
C ASP A 20 -4.86 -3.18 -8.60
N ASP A 21 -4.43 -4.44 -8.55
CA ASP A 21 -3.08 -4.84 -8.19
C ASP A 21 -2.18 -4.86 -9.43
N SER A 22 -1.06 -4.12 -9.36
CA SER A 22 -0.14 -3.94 -10.47
C SER A 22 0.60 -5.22 -10.87
N ASN A 23 0.95 -6.08 -9.92
CA ASN A 23 1.63 -7.36 -10.19
C ASN A 23 0.66 -8.36 -10.83
N ASP A 24 -0.55 -8.48 -10.29
CA ASP A 24 -1.63 -9.26 -10.87
C ASP A 24 -1.93 -8.78 -12.29
N PHE A 25 -2.03 -7.46 -12.51
CA PHE A 25 -2.27 -6.90 -13.83
C PHE A 25 -1.17 -7.29 -14.83
N MET A 26 0.10 -7.18 -14.45
CA MET A 26 1.23 -7.57 -15.29
C MET A 26 1.15 -9.06 -15.67
N ILE A 27 0.94 -9.93 -14.70
CA ILE A 27 0.86 -11.38 -14.95
C ILE A 27 -0.35 -11.74 -15.81
N ASP A 28 -1.49 -11.09 -15.56
CA ASP A 28 -2.75 -11.35 -16.26
C ASP A 28 -2.71 -10.93 -17.73
N ASN A 29 -1.91 -9.91 -18.08
CA ASN A 29 -1.93 -9.30 -19.42
C ASN A 29 -0.65 -9.51 -20.23
N LEU A 30 0.51 -9.57 -19.58
CA LEU A 30 1.80 -9.78 -20.23
C LEU A 30 2.35 -11.19 -19.97
N GLY A 31 1.89 -11.83 -18.89
CA GLY A 31 2.32 -13.16 -18.49
C GLY A 31 1.45 -14.27 -19.02
N PHE A 32 1.17 -15.23 -18.14
CA PHE A 32 0.46 -16.45 -18.51
C PHE A 32 -1.06 -16.35 -18.37
N GLY A 33 -1.59 -15.16 -18.06
CA GLY A 33 -3.02 -14.89 -18.05
C GLY A 33 -3.70 -15.16 -16.71
N ARG A 34 -4.84 -14.47 -16.50
CA ARG A 34 -5.61 -14.48 -15.25
C ARG A 34 -5.99 -15.86 -14.75
N GLU A 35 -6.52 -16.70 -15.64
CA GLU A 35 -6.96 -18.05 -15.26
C GLU A 35 -5.80 -18.86 -14.66
N ARG A 36 -4.63 -18.81 -15.30
CA ARG A 36 -3.46 -19.54 -14.85
C ARG A 36 -2.83 -18.93 -13.59
N ARG A 37 -2.85 -17.60 -13.44
CA ARG A 37 -2.46 -16.94 -12.19
C ARG A 37 -3.31 -17.38 -11.01
N GLN A 38 -4.63 -17.37 -11.17
CA GLN A 38 -5.54 -17.78 -10.10
C GLN A 38 -5.33 -19.24 -9.69
N GLN A 39 -5.04 -20.14 -10.64
CA GLN A 39 -4.72 -21.54 -10.36
C GLN A 39 -3.36 -21.75 -9.68
N LEU A 40 -2.42 -20.82 -9.86
CA LEU A 40 -1.03 -20.95 -9.42
C LEU A 40 -0.64 -19.85 -8.44
N ASN A 41 -1.62 -19.25 -7.74
CA ASN A 41 -1.39 -18.06 -6.91
C ASN A 41 -0.28 -18.27 -5.88
N GLU A 42 -0.27 -19.42 -5.20
CA GLU A 42 0.81 -19.79 -4.26
C GLU A 42 2.19 -19.82 -4.92
N LYS A 43 2.28 -20.35 -6.15
CA LYS A 43 3.54 -20.43 -6.92
C LYS A 43 4.00 -19.09 -7.49
N VAL A 44 3.07 -18.16 -7.64
CA VAL A 44 3.36 -16.79 -8.04
C VAL A 44 3.87 -16.01 -6.83
N LEU A 45 3.23 -16.19 -5.67
CA LEU A 45 3.61 -15.56 -4.41
C LEU A 45 4.96 -16.05 -3.89
N ASP A 46 5.29 -17.32 -4.05
CA ASP A 46 6.61 -17.88 -3.69
C ASP A 46 7.68 -17.73 -4.80
N GLU A 47 7.34 -17.04 -5.89
CA GLU A 47 8.14 -16.80 -7.08
C GLU A 47 8.71 -18.05 -7.78
N THR A 48 8.21 -19.26 -7.47
CA THR A 48 8.62 -20.49 -8.17
C THR A 48 8.13 -20.52 -9.63
N LEU A 49 7.15 -19.68 -9.97
CA LEU A 49 6.71 -19.41 -11.34
C LEU A 49 7.07 -17.98 -11.75
N GLY A 50 8.27 -17.83 -12.32
CA GLY A 50 8.78 -16.51 -12.71
C GLY A 50 8.14 -15.93 -13.97
N PHE A 51 7.61 -14.71 -13.87
CA PHE A 51 7.23 -13.85 -14.98
C PHE A 51 8.07 -12.55 -14.93
N ARG A 52 8.94 -12.32 -15.92
CA ARG A 52 9.92 -11.21 -15.92
C ARG A 52 10.13 -10.65 -17.34
N PRO A 53 9.13 -9.97 -17.91
CA PRO A 53 9.29 -9.29 -19.19
C PRO A 53 10.23 -8.08 -19.02
N PRO A 54 10.63 -7.40 -20.11
CA PRO A 54 11.28 -6.09 -20.05
C PRO A 54 10.59 -5.15 -19.07
N TYR A 55 11.34 -4.56 -18.15
CA TYR A 55 10.76 -3.77 -17.05
C TYR A 55 10.14 -2.44 -17.52
N ASP A 56 10.66 -1.85 -18.58
CA ASP A 56 10.07 -0.69 -19.24
C ASP A 56 8.71 -1.01 -19.89
N GLU A 57 8.54 -2.20 -20.47
CA GLU A 57 7.25 -2.69 -20.97
C GLU A 57 6.23 -2.85 -19.84
N CYS A 58 6.66 -3.37 -18.69
CA CYS A 58 5.82 -3.42 -17.47
C CYS A 58 5.32 -2.02 -17.11
N ILE A 59 6.24 -1.05 -16.96
CA ILE A 59 5.90 0.31 -16.57
C ILE A 59 4.97 0.94 -17.61
N ALA A 60 5.28 0.84 -18.91
CA ALA A 60 4.47 1.41 -19.98
C ALA A 60 3.04 0.83 -20.00
N THR A 61 2.90 -0.47 -19.70
CA THR A 61 1.62 -1.18 -19.62
C THR A 61 0.81 -0.79 -18.39
N LEU A 62 1.45 -0.47 -17.26
CA LEU A 62 0.79 -0.07 -16.01
C LEU A 62 0.43 1.43 -15.97
N LEU A 63 1.31 2.30 -16.49
CA LEU A 63 0.87 3.56 -17.13
C LEU A 63 -0.19 3.16 -18.21
N LYS A 64 -0.88 4.00 -18.97
CA LYS A 64 -2.03 3.52 -19.80
C LYS A 64 -3.22 2.84 -19.05
N ASN A 65 -3.07 1.73 -18.31
CA ASN A 65 -4.19 0.90 -17.84
C ASN A 65 -4.55 1.06 -16.35
N MET A 66 -3.58 1.25 -15.45
CA MET A 66 -3.86 1.36 -14.02
C MET A 66 -4.68 2.62 -13.70
N LYS A 67 -5.52 2.51 -12.66
CA LYS A 67 -6.41 3.56 -12.18
C LYS A 67 -6.08 3.91 -10.73
N LEU A 68 -6.09 5.20 -10.44
CA LEU A 68 -6.08 5.72 -9.09
C LEU A 68 -7.50 5.64 -8.50
N ASP A 69 -7.61 5.37 -7.20
CA ASP A 69 -8.87 5.58 -6.48
C ASP A 69 -9.36 7.04 -6.66
N PRO A 70 -10.65 7.26 -6.97
CA PRO A 70 -11.18 8.57 -7.33
C PRO A 70 -11.07 9.65 -6.24
N TYR A 71 -10.80 9.28 -4.98
CA TYR A 71 -10.68 10.23 -3.88
C TYR A 71 -9.26 10.33 -3.31
N PHE A 72 -8.31 9.50 -3.75
CA PHE A 72 -6.95 9.54 -3.22
C PHE A 72 -6.26 10.88 -3.49
N GLU A 73 -6.43 11.47 -4.67
CA GLU A 73 -5.82 12.77 -4.99
C GLU A 73 -6.29 13.88 -4.02
N LYS A 74 -7.59 13.88 -3.67
CA LYS A 74 -8.13 14.81 -2.67
C LYS A 74 -7.51 14.57 -1.30
N PHE A 75 -7.37 13.31 -0.90
CA PHE A 75 -6.71 12.94 0.35
C PHE A 75 -5.25 13.40 0.36
N TYR A 76 -4.52 13.18 -0.74
CA TYR A 76 -3.12 13.55 -0.89
C TYR A 76 -2.86 15.04 -0.64
N TYR A 77 -3.67 15.92 -1.25
CA TYR A 77 -3.53 17.36 -1.04
C TYR A 77 -4.02 17.81 0.33
N TRP A 78 -5.12 17.24 0.81
CA TRP A 78 -5.61 17.51 2.15
C TRP A 78 -4.55 17.15 3.22
N ALA A 79 -3.90 16.00 3.08
CA ALA A 79 -2.87 15.53 4.00
C ALA A 79 -1.67 16.49 4.04
N ARG A 80 -1.21 16.96 2.86
CA ARG A 80 -0.19 18.01 2.74
C ARG A 80 -0.56 19.26 3.54
N ASP A 81 -1.75 19.78 3.29
CA ASP A 81 -2.20 21.07 3.83
C ASP A 81 -2.47 21.01 5.34
N ASN A 82 -2.62 19.80 5.90
CA ASN A 82 -2.90 19.56 7.32
C ASN A 82 -1.74 18.92 8.09
N ASN A 83 -0.54 18.87 7.49
CA ASN A 83 0.66 18.26 8.10
C ASN A 83 0.42 16.80 8.55
N VAL A 84 -0.21 16.02 7.68
CA VAL A 84 -0.40 14.57 7.81
C VAL A 84 0.55 13.89 6.83
N PRO A 85 1.67 13.29 7.30
CA PRO A 85 2.53 12.50 6.45
C PRO A 85 1.80 11.24 5.98
N ILE A 86 2.02 10.89 4.71
CA ILE A 86 1.56 9.65 4.09
C ILE A 86 2.78 8.74 3.95
N VAL A 87 2.69 7.51 4.45
CA VAL A 87 3.73 6.49 4.31
C VAL A 87 3.14 5.29 3.59
N ILE A 88 3.51 5.12 2.32
CA ILE A 88 3.13 3.96 1.52
C ILE A 88 4.04 2.80 1.91
N LEU A 89 3.44 1.70 2.37
CA LEU A 89 4.11 0.44 2.69
C LEU A 89 3.63 -0.64 1.71
N SER A 90 4.45 -0.96 0.70
CA SER A 90 4.04 -1.84 -0.40
C SER A 90 5.06 -2.95 -0.66
N SER A 91 4.59 -4.17 -0.93
CA SER A 91 5.44 -5.26 -1.44
C SER A 91 5.73 -5.13 -2.95
N GLY A 92 5.18 -4.10 -3.60
CA GLY A 92 5.52 -3.74 -4.97
C GLY A 92 6.92 -3.14 -5.10
N MET A 93 7.26 -2.71 -6.31
CA MET A 93 8.61 -2.23 -6.66
C MET A 93 8.65 -0.72 -6.89
N LYS A 94 9.69 -0.07 -6.38
CA LYS A 94 9.83 1.39 -6.38
C LYS A 94 9.60 2.08 -7.72
N PRO A 95 10.15 1.63 -8.86
CA PRO A 95 10.00 2.39 -10.10
C PRO A 95 8.57 2.35 -10.65
N ILE A 96 7.85 1.23 -10.47
CA ILE A 96 6.43 1.13 -10.84
C ILE A 96 5.59 2.07 -9.99
N ILE A 97 5.72 1.98 -8.66
CA ILE A 97 4.94 2.82 -7.72
C ILE A 97 5.22 4.31 -8.01
N SER A 98 6.49 4.67 -8.20
CA SER A 98 6.89 6.05 -8.49
C SER A 98 6.33 6.57 -9.82
N ALA A 99 6.41 5.77 -10.89
CA ALA A 99 5.89 6.15 -12.19
C ALA A 99 4.36 6.30 -12.19
N LEU A 100 3.65 5.40 -11.51
CA LEU A 100 2.20 5.46 -11.36
C LEU A 100 1.77 6.71 -10.57
N LEU A 101 2.38 6.97 -9.42
CA LEU A 101 2.10 8.16 -8.62
C LEU A 101 2.36 9.45 -9.40
N GLU A 102 3.49 9.54 -10.11
CA GLU A 102 3.82 10.73 -10.92
C GLU A 102 2.81 10.94 -12.06
N LYS A 103 2.37 9.86 -12.72
CA LYS A 103 1.30 9.92 -13.73
C LYS A 103 -0.02 10.40 -13.13
N PHE A 104 -0.43 9.82 -11.99
CA PHE A 104 -1.73 10.12 -11.41
C PHE A 104 -1.82 11.52 -10.82
N LEU A 105 -0.75 12.00 -10.18
CA LEU A 105 -0.69 13.35 -9.60
C LEU A 105 -0.32 14.42 -10.64
N GLY A 106 0.22 14.02 -11.80
CA GLY A 106 0.76 14.93 -12.82
C GLY A 106 2.09 15.58 -12.42
N HIS A 107 2.67 15.18 -11.29
CA HIS A 107 3.96 15.65 -10.78
C HIS A 107 4.55 14.62 -9.81
N LYS A 108 5.86 14.73 -9.54
CA LYS A 108 6.50 13.91 -8.51
C LYS A 108 5.86 14.15 -7.13
N PRO A 109 5.63 13.10 -6.32
CA PRO A 109 5.10 13.28 -4.97
C PRO A 109 5.94 14.26 -4.15
N GLY A 110 5.26 15.23 -3.52
CA GLY A 110 5.83 16.13 -2.52
C GLY A 110 6.37 15.40 -1.29
N ASN A 111 7.14 16.14 -0.49
CA ASN A 111 7.88 15.59 0.65
C ASN A 111 7.04 15.03 1.80
N HIS A 112 5.71 15.24 1.80
CA HIS A 112 4.80 14.67 2.78
C HIS A 112 4.39 13.23 2.47
N LEU A 113 4.78 12.70 1.32
CA LEU A 113 4.55 11.30 0.95
C LEU A 113 5.89 10.55 0.88
N HIS A 114 5.95 9.44 1.61
CA HIS A 114 7.08 8.52 1.62
C HIS A 114 6.66 7.17 1.09
N ILE A 115 7.58 6.49 0.40
CA ILE A 115 7.34 5.17 -0.19
C ILE A 115 8.42 4.23 0.36
N VAL A 116 7.99 3.24 1.13
CA VAL A 116 8.82 2.13 1.62
C VAL A 116 8.31 0.86 0.93
N CYS A 117 9.18 0.26 0.15
CA CYS A 117 8.83 -0.87 -0.71
C CYS A 117 10.08 -1.64 -1.15
N ASN A 118 9.86 -2.68 -1.95
CA ASN A 118 10.94 -3.40 -2.60
C ASN A 118 11.57 -2.57 -3.72
N GLU A 119 12.79 -2.96 -4.09
CA GLU A 119 13.54 -2.40 -5.22
C GLU A 119 13.64 -3.42 -6.35
N VAL A 120 14.05 -2.96 -7.53
CA VAL A 120 14.34 -3.82 -8.69
C VAL A 120 15.81 -3.68 -9.07
N VAL A 121 16.47 -4.81 -9.28
CA VAL A 121 17.89 -4.85 -9.66
C VAL A 121 18.10 -5.76 -10.87
N PRO A 122 19.12 -5.50 -11.70
CA PRO A 122 19.48 -6.40 -12.78
C PRO A 122 19.90 -7.77 -12.23
N ARG A 123 19.62 -8.82 -12.99
CA ARG A 123 20.24 -10.12 -12.81
C ARG A 123 21.64 -10.12 -13.41
N ASP A 124 22.49 -11.01 -12.92
CA ASP A 124 23.88 -11.10 -13.34
C ASP A 124 24.04 -11.10 -14.87
N GLY A 125 24.76 -10.09 -15.37
CA GLY A 125 25.05 -9.91 -16.79
C GLY A 125 23.86 -9.47 -17.66
N LYS A 126 22.75 -9.01 -17.08
CA LYS A 126 21.56 -8.55 -17.81
C LYS A 126 21.21 -7.09 -17.54
N ASP A 127 20.48 -6.49 -18.47
CA ASP A 127 19.78 -5.21 -18.28
C ASP A 127 18.33 -5.48 -17.81
N ILE A 128 17.79 -4.61 -16.95
CA ILE A 128 16.42 -4.79 -16.41
C ILE A 128 15.34 -4.76 -17.50
N ASN A 129 15.60 -4.10 -18.63
CA ASN A 129 14.69 -4.03 -19.77
C ASN A 129 14.91 -5.18 -20.78
N SER A 130 15.73 -6.17 -20.43
CA SER A 130 15.82 -7.42 -21.19
C SER A 130 14.87 -8.47 -20.63
N GLU A 131 14.42 -9.40 -21.48
CA GLU A 131 13.64 -10.56 -21.06
C GLU A 131 14.37 -11.36 -19.97
N GLY A 132 13.67 -11.58 -18.85
CA GLY A 132 14.22 -12.20 -17.65
C GLY A 132 15.40 -11.42 -17.04
N GLY A 133 15.43 -10.11 -17.25
CA GLY A 133 16.56 -9.21 -16.95
C GLY A 133 16.66 -8.74 -15.51
N TRP A 134 15.56 -8.77 -14.77
CA TRP A 134 15.46 -8.20 -13.44
C TRP A 134 15.12 -9.24 -12.37
N GLN A 135 15.38 -8.87 -11.12
CA GLN A 135 14.97 -9.58 -9.91
C GLN A 135 14.60 -8.55 -8.84
N ILE A 136 13.79 -8.97 -7.87
CA ILE A 136 13.40 -8.13 -6.75
C ILE A 136 14.57 -8.08 -5.76
N GLN A 137 14.92 -6.87 -5.34
CA GLN A 137 15.68 -6.65 -4.13
C GLN A 137 14.68 -6.37 -3.02
N TYR A 138 14.45 -7.36 -2.16
CA TYR A 138 13.49 -7.25 -1.07
C TYR A 138 13.93 -6.21 -0.04
N HIS A 139 12.94 -5.56 0.57
CA HIS A 139 13.14 -4.57 1.62
C HIS A 139 13.69 -5.22 2.90
N ASP A 140 13.21 -6.42 3.20
CA ASP A 140 13.65 -7.24 4.34
C ASP A 140 13.54 -8.74 4.05
N GLU A 141 13.96 -9.55 5.02
CA GLU A 141 14.00 -11.03 4.94
C GLU A 141 12.68 -11.70 5.36
N SER A 142 11.58 -10.94 5.48
CA SER A 142 10.27 -11.51 5.83
C SER A 142 9.67 -12.35 4.71
N HIS A 143 8.62 -13.10 5.01
CA HIS A 143 7.97 -13.99 4.03
C HIS A 143 7.46 -13.28 2.76
N PHE A 144 7.07 -12.01 2.88
CA PHE A 144 6.61 -11.20 1.74
C PHE A 144 7.71 -10.27 1.19
N GLY A 145 8.95 -10.40 1.69
CA GLY A 145 10.07 -9.51 1.41
C GLY A 145 9.89 -8.08 1.93
N HIS A 146 8.80 -7.81 2.65
CA HIS A 146 8.48 -6.53 3.25
C HIS A 146 7.47 -6.71 4.39
N ASP A 147 7.94 -6.74 5.64
CA ASP A 147 7.10 -6.67 6.83
C ASP A 147 6.79 -5.21 7.16
N LYS A 148 5.60 -4.79 6.73
CA LYS A 148 5.09 -3.42 6.88
C LYS A 148 5.08 -2.95 8.35
N SER A 149 5.02 -3.86 9.33
CA SER A 149 5.06 -3.49 10.75
C SER A 149 6.40 -2.86 11.17
N ILE A 150 7.51 -3.18 10.49
CA ILE A 150 8.85 -2.70 10.83
C ILE A 150 8.92 -1.17 10.75
N GLU A 151 8.29 -0.56 9.74
CA GLU A 151 8.29 0.90 9.56
C GLU A 151 7.39 1.61 10.59
N ILE A 152 6.37 0.92 11.13
CA ILE A 152 5.39 1.51 12.04
C ILE A 152 5.86 1.45 13.50
N LYS A 153 6.53 0.35 13.88
CA LYS A 153 7.00 0.09 15.25
C LYS A 153 7.76 1.25 15.92
N PRO A 154 8.68 1.97 15.24
CA PRO A 154 9.36 3.12 15.84
C PRO A 154 8.40 4.23 16.31
N TYR A 155 7.32 4.47 15.56
CA TYR A 155 6.29 5.45 15.93
C TYR A 155 5.37 4.89 17.02
N ALA A 156 4.99 3.61 16.90
CA ALA A 156 4.14 2.94 17.89
C ALA A 156 4.78 2.86 19.28
N ALA A 157 6.11 2.79 19.34
CA ALA A 157 6.91 2.75 20.57
C ALA A 157 7.11 4.11 21.25
N LEU A 158 6.70 5.23 20.62
CA LEU A 158 6.77 6.54 21.24
C LEU A 158 5.84 6.64 22.47
N PRO A 159 6.20 7.43 23.49
CA PRO A 159 5.31 7.71 24.61
C PRO A 159 3.97 8.31 24.14
N ASP A 160 2.87 7.99 24.82
CA ASP A 160 1.52 8.49 24.45
C ASP A 160 1.43 10.01 24.32
N SER A 161 2.22 10.75 25.10
CA SER A 161 2.29 12.22 25.05
C SER A 161 2.95 12.78 23.80
N GLU A 162 3.71 11.96 23.07
CA GLU A 162 4.51 12.34 21.89
C GLU A 162 4.07 11.59 20.62
N ARG A 163 3.39 10.46 20.79
CA ARG A 163 2.99 9.57 19.71
C ARG A 163 1.85 10.17 18.87
N PRO A 164 2.02 10.33 17.55
CA PRO A 164 0.91 10.69 16.68
C PRO A 164 -0.14 9.59 16.63
N VAL A 165 -1.36 9.94 16.25
CA VAL A 165 -2.36 8.94 15.86
C VAL A 165 -1.87 8.22 14.60
N LEU A 166 -1.75 6.90 14.67
CA LEU A 166 -1.29 6.06 13.56
C LEU A 166 -2.52 5.41 12.92
N LEU A 167 -2.74 5.69 11.64
CA LEU A 167 -3.82 5.09 10.85
C LEU A 167 -3.23 4.21 9.75
N TYR A 168 -3.91 3.13 9.40
CA TYR A 168 -3.49 2.25 8.30
C TYR A 168 -4.65 1.97 7.34
N ALA A 169 -4.40 1.97 6.03
CA ALA A 169 -5.33 1.45 5.03
C ALA A 169 -4.71 0.30 4.23
N GLY A 170 -5.45 -0.78 4.04
CA GLY A 170 -4.98 -1.94 3.29
C GLY A 170 -6.12 -2.82 2.75
N ASP A 171 -5.77 -3.81 1.95
CA ASP A 171 -6.72 -4.77 1.37
C ASP A 171 -6.29 -6.23 1.49
N GLY A 172 -5.00 -6.49 1.77
CA GLY A 172 -4.40 -7.81 1.70
C GLY A 172 -4.00 -8.41 3.05
N VAL A 173 -3.69 -9.71 3.05
CA VAL A 173 -3.26 -10.45 4.26
C VAL A 173 -1.93 -9.94 4.80
N SER A 174 -1.05 -9.43 3.92
CA SER A 174 0.24 -8.85 4.28
C SER A 174 0.10 -7.59 5.16
N ASP A 175 -1.07 -6.93 5.14
CA ASP A 175 -1.36 -5.75 5.96
C ASP A 175 -1.68 -6.07 7.42
N LEU A 176 -1.92 -7.34 7.76
CA LEU A 176 -2.27 -7.74 9.14
C LEU A 176 -1.18 -7.39 10.15
N SER A 177 0.10 -7.43 9.76
CA SER A 177 1.19 -7.05 10.67
C SER A 177 1.19 -5.54 10.94
N ALA A 178 0.87 -4.72 9.93
CA ALA A 178 0.75 -3.28 10.08
C ALA A 178 -0.47 -2.90 10.94
N ALA A 179 -1.60 -3.58 10.75
CA ALA A 179 -2.82 -3.33 11.51
C ALA A 179 -2.62 -3.40 13.03
N ALA A 180 -1.82 -4.37 13.50
CA ALA A 180 -1.54 -4.57 14.92
C ALA A 180 -0.74 -3.41 15.57
N GLU A 181 -0.04 -2.61 14.76
CA GLU A 181 0.83 -1.52 15.24
C GLU A 181 0.18 -0.14 15.11
N THR A 182 -1.10 -0.06 14.71
CA THR A 182 -1.82 1.20 14.47
C THR A 182 -3.05 1.37 15.35
N ASN A 183 -3.55 2.61 15.46
CA ASN A 183 -4.72 2.94 16.26
C ASN A 183 -6.05 2.61 15.56
N LEU A 184 -6.07 2.59 14.22
CA LEU A 184 -7.24 2.21 13.42
C LEU A 184 -6.79 1.67 12.06
N LEU A 185 -7.34 0.51 11.73
CA LEU A 185 -7.26 -0.10 10.41
C LEU A 185 -8.51 0.24 9.58
N PHE A 186 -8.28 0.79 8.38
CA PHE A 186 -9.23 0.81 7.28
C PHE A 186 -8.99 -0.42 6.40
N ALA A 187 -9.89 -1.39 6.43
CA ALA A 187 -9.83 -2.57 5.58
C ALA A 187 -10.72 -2.39 4.34
N LYS A 188 -10.18 -2.65 3.15
CA LYS A 188 -10.93 -2.53 1.89
C LYS A 188 -12.10 -3.51 1.90
N ALA A 189 -13.30 -3.00 1.68
CA ALA A 189 -14.50 -3.82 1.71
C ALA A 189 -14.48 -4.90 0.62
N GLY A 190 -14.92 -6.10 0.98
CA GLY A 190 -14.97 -7.25 0.06
C GLY A 190 -13.61 -7.87 -0.26
N LYS A 191 -12.55 -7.50 0.46
CA LYS A 191 -11.20 -8.06 0.30
C LYS A 191 -10.81 -8.93 1.50
N ASP A 192 -9.77 -9.75 1.31
CA ASP A 192 -9.37 -10.78 2.27
C ASP A 192 -9.07 -10.22 3.66
N LEU A 193 -8.49 -9.01 3.74
CA LEU A 193 -8.17 -8.38 5.02
C LEU A 193 -9.38 -8.29 5.95
N VAL A 194 -10.57 -7.97 5.43
CA VAL A 194 -11.83 -7.95 6.20
C VAL A 194 -12.11 -9.32 6.83
N THR A 195 -12.09 -10.38 6.02
CA THR A 195 -12.31 -11.76 6.49
C THR A 195 -11.29 -12.18 7.55
N PHE A 196 -10.02 -11.77 7.42
CA PHE A 196 -9.01 -12.05 8.44
C PHE A 196 -9.22 -11.25 9.72
N CYS A 197 -9.63 -9.98 9.64
CA CYS A 197 -9.95 -9.17 10.80
C CYS A 197 -11.10 -9.79 11.61
N GLU A 198 -12.18 -10.19 10.93
CA GLU A 198 -13.33 -10.87 11.56
C GLU A 198 -12.92 -12.17 12.26
N ARG A 199 -12.16 -13.03 11.56
CA ARG A 199 -11.70 -14.31 12.12
C ARG A 199 -10.80 -14.15 13.34
N ARG A 200 -10.03 -13.06 13.42
CA ARG A 200 -9.09 -12.77 14.52
C ARG A 200 -9.67 -11.86 15.60
N GLY A 201 -10.90 -11.36 15.43
CA GLY A 201 -11.48 -10.35 16.32
C GLY A 201 -10.68 -9.05 16.37
N MET A 202 -9.96 -8.72 15.30
CA MET A 202 -9.16 -7.49 15.23
C MET A 202 -10.08 -6.31 14.89
N PRO A 203 -10.04 -5.20 15.65
CA PRO A 203 -10.85 -4.01 15.36
C PRO A 203 -10.46 -3.37 14.03
N TYR A 204 -11.44 -2.95 13.24
CA TYR A 204 -11.23 -2.31 11.95
C TYR A 204 -12.48 -1.50 11.56
N THR A 205 -12.34 -0.69 10.52
CA THR A 205 -13.47 -0.10 9.81
C THR A 205 -13.35 -0.42 8.33
N THR A 206 -14.46 -0.50 7.62
CA THR A 206 -14.43 -0.77 6.18
C THR A 206 -14.38 0.51 5.37
N PHE A 207 -13.72 0.47 4.21
CA PHE A 207 -13.82 1.52 3.21
C PHE A 207 -14.07 0.92 1.81
N GLN A 208 -14.87 1.63 1.01
CA GLN A 208 -15.10 1.29 -0.40
C GLN A 208 -14.15 2.06 -1.31
N ASP A 209 -13.91 3.33 -1.00
CA ASP A 209 -12.98 4.23 -1.69
C ASP A 209 -12.37 5.22 -0.68
N TRP A 210 -11.49 6.10 -1.13
CA TRP A 210 -10.79 7.03 -0.25
C TRP A 210 -11.67 8.17 0.31
N SER A 211 -12.95 8.28 -0.07
CA SER A 211 -13.84 9.30 0.49
C SER A 211 -14.12 9.06 1.97
N THR A 212 -14.37 7.80 2.36
CA THR A 212 -14.57 7.39 3.76
C THR A 212 -13.30 7.61 4.58
N ILE A 213 -12.14 7.25 4.01
CA ILE A 213 -10.84 7.47 4.66
C ILE A 213 -10.63 8.97 4.92
N LEU A 214 -10.86 9.80 3.90
CA LEU A 214 -10.71 11.25 4.00
C LEU A 214 -11.62 11.86 5.08
N SER A 215 -12.92 11.57 5.05
CA SER A 215 -13.86 12.13 6.03
C SER A 215 -13.53 11.69 7.46
N THR A 216 -13.22 10.41 7.64
CA THR A 216 -12.92 9.84 8.96
C THR A 216 -11.63 10.41 9.52
N THR A 217 -10.59 10.50 8.68
CA THR A 217 -9.30 11.06 9.10
C THR A 217 -9.43 12.54 9.46
N GLN A 218 -10.27 13.30 8.74
CA GLN A 218 -10.59 14.70 9.09
C GLN A 218 -11.25 14.81 10.46
N ASP A 219 -12.21 13.94 10.77
CA ASP A 219 -12.91 13.95 12.05
C ASP A 219 -12.01 13.52 13.21
N ILE A 220 -11.12 12.54 13.00
CA ILE A 220 -10.09 12.14 13.97
C ILE A 220 -9.12 13.29 14.21
N LEU A 221 -8.59 13.92 13.15
CA LEU A 221 -7.65 15.03 13.27
C LEU A 221 -8.26 16.24 14.01
N ALA A 222 -9.56 16.49 13.80
CA ALA A 222 -10.32 17.53 14.48
C ALA A 222 -10.73 17.16 15.92
N GLY A 223 -10.47 15.92 16.37
CA GLY A 223 -10.84 15.43 17.70
C GLY A 223 -12.34 15.23 17.89
N LYS A 224 -13.12 15.07 16.80
CA LYS A 224 -14.57 14.83 16.88
C LYS A 224 -14.90 13.38 17.25
N VAL A 225 -14.05 12.45 16.84
CA VAL A 225 -14.15 11.01 17.12
C VAL A 225 -12.77 10.46 17.46
N SER A 226 -12.70 9.41 18.28
CA SER A 226 -11.45 8.68 18.50
C SER A 226 -11.30 7.52 17.49
N PRO A 227 -10.06 7.07 17.20
CA PRO A 227 -9.85 5.86 16.38
C PRO A 227 -10.58 4.63 16.92
N ALA A 228 -10.66 4.50 18.24
CA ALA A 228 -11.36 3.39 18.90
C ALA A 228 -12.88 3.43 18.66
N ASP A 229 -13.50 4.61 18.65
CA ASP A 229 -14.93 4.76 18.37
C ASP A 229 -15.25 4.31 16.94
N VAL A 230 -14.36 4.60 15.98
CA VAL A 230 -14.54 4.28 14.57
C VAL A 230 -14.39 2.78 14.29
N ALA A 231 -13.50 2.08 15.02
CA ALA A 231 -13.18 0.67 14.81
C ALA A 231 -14.31 -0.33 15.22
N THR A 232 -15.51 0.18 15.55
CA THR A 232 -16.61 -0.61 16.14
C THR A 232 -17.74 -0.99 15.17
N ASN A 233 -17.70 -0.52 13.91
CA ASN A 233 -18.74 -0.82 12.93
C ASN A 233 -18.35 -1.99 12.03
N SER A 234 -18.46 -3.21 12.55
CA SER A 234 -18.75 -4.38 11.72
C SER A 234 -20.22 -4.27 11.32
N ALA A 235 -20.50 -3.93 10.06
CA ALA A 235 -21.83 -4.09 9.48
C ALA A 235 -22.11 -5.58 9.21
#